data_AF-A0A972NQT3-F1
#
_entry.id   AF-A0A972NQT3-F1
#
_cell.length_a   1.000
_cell.length_b   1.000
_cell.length_c   1.000
_cell.angle_alpha   90.00
_cell.angle_beta   90.00
_cell.angle_gamma   90.00
#
_symmetry.space_group_name_H-M   'P 1'
#
loop_
_entity.id
_entity.type
_entity.pdbx_description
1 polymer ?
#
loop_
_entity_poly.entity_id
_entity_poly.type
_entity_poly.pdbx_seq_one_letter_code
_entity_poly.pdbx_strand_id
1 'polypeptide(L)'
;MEFVAGDIISTGTPTGVGIGTTSPRFLKAGDTVEVSISGLGTLTNTFGLPHRRHREFFERIVCRGDAPSFVCGFNPSMQHT
;
A
#
# COMPACT_ATOMS: atom_id res chain seq x y z
N MET A 1 -32.66 2.09 9.83
CA MET A 1 -31.25 2.50 9.67
C MET A 1 -31.26 4.01 9.58
N GLU A 2 -30.50 4.68 10.45
CA GLU A 2 -30.48 6.14 10.59
C GLU A 2 -29.05 6.64 10.35
N PHE A 3 -28.91 7.77 9.66
CA PHE A 3 -27.62 8.43 9.40
C PHE A 3 -27.45 9.62 10.35
N VAL A 4 -26.23 9.81 10.82
CA VAL A 4 -25.86 10.88 11.74
C VAL A 4 -24.82 11.81 11.12
N ALA A 5 -24.67 13.00 11.70
CA ALA A 5 -23.69 13.96 11.22
C ALA A 5 -22.26 13.39 11.32
N GLY A 6 -21.53 13.45 10.22
CA GLY A 6 -20.19 12.87 10.09
C GLY A 6 -20.14 11.54 9.34
N ASP A 7 -21.29 10.93 9.04
CA ASP A 7 -21.33 9.73 8.20
C ASP A 7 -20.91 10.04 6.76
N ILE A 8 -20.12 9.13 6.17
CA ILE A 8 -19.59 9.25 4.81
C ILE A 8 -20.17 8.14 3.95
N ILE A 9 -20.75 8.53 2.81
CA ILE A 9 -21.29 7.60 1.81
C ILE A 9 -20.42 7.67 0.57
N SER A 10 -19.78 6.55 0.23
CA SER A 10 -19.07 6.39 -1.05
C SER A 10 -20.07 6.00 -2.13
N THR A 11 -20.33 6.89 -3.09
CA THR A 11 -21.38 6.74 -4.12
C THR A 11 -21.07 5.73 -5.23
N GLY A 12 -19.97 4.98 -5.11
CA GLY A 12 -19.52 4.02 -6.11
C GLY A 12 -18.46 4.58 -7.06
N THR A 13 -17.84 3.67 -7.81
CA THR A 13 -16.81 3.97 -8.81
C THR A 13 -17.39 3.71 -10.20
N PRO A 14 -17.07 4.52 -11.22
CA PRO A 14 -17.44 4.23 -12.61
C PRO A 14 -16.75 2.95 -13.13
N THR A 15 -16.97 2.65 -14.40
CA THR A 15 -16.31 1.54 -15.09
C THR A 15 -14.79 1.73 -15.15
N GLY A 16 -14.05 0.62 -15.37
CA GLY A 16 -12.59 0.66 -15.48
C GLY A 16 -11.85 0.18 -14.25
N VAL A 17 -12.54 -0.41 -13.26
CA VAL A 17 -11.89 -1.14 -12.17
C VAL A 17 -11.08 -2.31 -12.73
N GLY A 18 -9.87 -2.52 -12.22
CA GLY A 18 -8.91 -3.46 -12.79
C GLY A 18 -9.42 -4.89 -12.93
N ILE A 19 -10.29 -5.34 -12.00
CA ILE A 19 -10.93 -6.66 -12.04
C ILE A 19 -11.95 -6.83 -13.18
N GLY A 20 -12.56 -5.74 -13.65
CA GLY A 20 -13.61 -5.74 -14.68
C GLY A 20 -13.07 -5.68 -16.12
N THR A 21 -11.76 -5.86 -16.32
CA THR A 21 -11.11 -5.79 -17.63
C THR A 21 -10.75 -7.18 -18.14
N THR A 22 -10.61 -7.34 -19.47
CA THR A 22 -10.23 -8.63 -20.11
C THR A 22 -8.88 -9.17 -19.61
N SER A 23 -8.00 -8.30 -19.12
CA SER A 23 -6.73 -8.65 -18.48
C SER A 23 -6.71 -8.04 -17.09
N PRO A 24 -7.18 -8.77 -16.05
CA PRO A 24 -7.31 -8.23 -14.71
C PRO A 24 -6.01 -7.64 -14.19
N ARG A 25 -6.05 -6.38 -13.76
CA ARG A 25 -4.91 -5.68 -13.16
C ARG A 25 -5.17 -5.41 -11.69
N PHE A 26 -4.20 -5.78 -10.86
CA PHE A 26 -4.21 -5.52 -9.42
C PHE A 26 -3.06 -4.61 -9.03
N LEU A 27 -3.20 -3.91 -7.90
CA LEU A 27 -2.16 -3.05 -7.34
C LEU A 27 -0.94 -3.88 -6.91
N LYS A 28 0.24 -3.33 -7.16
CA LYS A 28 1.54 -3.85 -6.75
C LYS A 28 2.23 -2.85 -5.81
N ALA A 29 3.23 -3.33 -5.08
CA ALA A 29 4.07 -2.46 -4.27
C ALA A 29 4.84 -1.47 -5.16
N GLY A 30 4.86 -0.21 -4.76
CA GLY A 30 5.40 0.91 -5.53
C GLY A 30 4.38 1.62 -6.42
N ASP A 31 3.19 1.04 -6.66
CA ASP A 31 2.19 1.68 -7.52
C ASP A 31 1.65 2.96 -6.90
N THR A 32 1.44 3.99 -7.73
CA THR A 32 0.78 5.23 -7.33
C THR A 32 -0.57 5.34 -8.03
N VAL A 33 -1.62 5.60 -7.25
CA VAL A 33 -2.99 5.80 -7.75
C VAL A 33 -3.41 7.22 -7.45
N GLU A 34 -3.92 7.91 -8.47
CA GLU A 34 -4.50 9.25 -8.35
C GLU A 34 -6.00 9.19 -8.61
N VAL A 35 -6.77 9.85 -7.74
CA VAL A 35 -8.21 10.01 -7.86
C VAL A 35 -8.53 11.49 -7.86
N SER A 36 -9.16 11.97 -8.92
CA SER A 36 -9.42 13.39 -9.12
C SER A 36 -10.90 13.65 -9.34
N ILE A 37 -11.42 14.70 -8.70
CA ILE A 37 -12.76 15.22 -8.96
C ILE A 37 -12.64 16.71 -9.24
N SER A 38 -13.18 17.16 -10.38
CA SER A 38 -13.19 18.56 -10.78
C SER A 38 -13.78 19.45 -9.68
N GLY A 39 -13.03 20.46 -9.25
CA GLY A 39 -13.44 21.39 -8.19
C GLY A 39 -13.21 20.90 -6.75
N LEU A 40 -12.86 19.62 -6.53
CA LEU A 40 -12.49 19.10 -5.20
C LEU A 40 -10.98 18.85 -5.07
N GLY A 41 -10.31 18.53 -6.18
CA GLY A 41 -8.87 18.28 -6.23
C GLY A 41 -8.52 16.82 -6.49
N THR A 42 -7.29 16.45 -6.13
CA THR A 42 -6.69 15.15 -6.43
C THR A 42 -6.16 14.50 -5.15
N LEU A 43 -6.51 13.24 -4.94
CA LEU A 43 -5.96 12.36 -3.93
C LEU A 43 -4.94 11.43 -4.58
N THR A 44 -3.68 11.48 -4.12
CA THR A 44 -2.60 10.61 -4.60
C THR A 44 -2.17 9.66 -3.48
N ASN A 45 -2.22 8.36 -3.74
CA ASN A 45 -1.80 7.31 -2.80
C ASN A 45 -0.77 6.40 -3.45
N THR A 46 0.36 6.19 -2.78
CA THR A 46 1.38 5.23 -3.19
C THR A 46 1.33 3.98 -2.30
N PHE A 47 1.20 2.81 -2.92
CA PHE A 47 0.95 1.54 -2.25
C PHE A 47 2.24 0.76 -2.03
N GLY A 48 2.34 0.07 -0.89
CA GLY A 48 3.44 -0.88 -0.64
C GLY A 48 4.84 -0.28 -0.52
N LEU A 49 4.97 1.06 -0.46
CA LEU A 49 6.23 1.66 -0.02
C LEU A 49 6.34 1.52 1.51
N PRO A 50 7.50 1.09 2.04
CA PRO A 50 7.70 1.03 3.48
C PRO A 50 7.61 2.46 4.07
N HIS A 51 6.70 2.65 5.02
CA HIS A 51 6.59 3.92 5.75
C HIS A 51 7.93 4.25 6.42
N ARG A 52 8.32 5.53 6.42
CA ARG A 52 9.63 6.00 6.93
C ARG A 52 9.99 5.54 8.36
N ARG A 53 9.03 5.19 9.22
CA ARG A 53 9.30 4.61 10.56
C ARG A 53 9.73 3.14 10.53
N HIS A 54 9.52 2.44 9.43
CA HIS A 54 9.97 1.06 9.20
C HIS A 54 11.13 0.98 8.20
N ARG A 55 11.70 2.11 7.77
CA ARG A 55 12.83 2.10 6.83
C ARG A 55 14.06 1.39 7.41
N GLU A 56 14.28 1.46 8.72
CA GLU A 56 15.34 0.71 9.40
C GLU A 56 15.08 -0.81 9.44
N PHE A 57 13.80 -1.22 9.42
CA PHE A 57 13.41 -2.63 9.40
C PHE A 57 13.45 -3.20 7.97
N PHE A 58 13.04 -2.41 6.97
CA PHE A 58 13.02 -2.84 5.57
C PHE A 58 14.40 -2.78 4.91
N GLU A 59 15.27 -1.82 5.24
CA GLU A 59 16.67 -1.82 4.75
C GLU A 59 17.51 -2.96 5.36
N ARG A 60 17.09 -3.57 6.49
CA ARG A 60 17.66 -4.83 7.02
C ARG A 60 17.07 -6.09 6.36
N ILE A 61 15.98 -5.98 5.61
CA ILE A 61 15.33 -7.08 4.83
C ILE A 61 15.64 -6.96 3.33
N VAL A 62 16.38 -5.94 2.90
CA VAL A 62 16.98 -5.95 1.56
C VAL A 62 18.12 -6.96 1.56
N CYS A 63 17.85 -8.14 1.02
CA CYS A 63 18.87 -9.07 0.54
C CYS A 63 19.76 -8.32 -0.45
N ARG A 64 20.89 -7.77 0.02
CA ARG A 64 21.99 -7.44 -0.88
C ARG A 64 22.60 -8.76 -1.34
N GLY A 65 22.40 -9.08 -2.61
CA GLY A 65 23.24 -10.03 -3.34
C GLY A 65 22.56 -11.35 -3.68
N ASP A 66 22.76 -11.76 -4.92
CA ASP A 66 22.48 -13.07 -5.52
C ASP A 66 23.04 -14.24 -4.67
N ALA A 67 22.27 -14.78 -3.71
CA ALA A 67 22.64 -16.01 -3.00
C ALA A 67 21.42 -16.93 -2.74
N PRO A 68 21.51 -18.25 -3.01
CA PRO A 68 20.34 -19.15 -3.10
C PRO A 68 19.94 -19.84 -1.79
N SER A 69 20.19 -19.27 -0.61
CA SER A 69 19.79 -19.90 0.66
C SER A 69 19.21 -18.90 1.66
N PHE A 70 17.89 -18.99 1.82
CA PHE A 70 17.10 -18.30 2.83
C PHE A 70 17.55 -18.72 4.23
N VAL A 71 18.13 -17.80 5.00
CA VAL A 71 18.09 -17.85 6.47
C VAL A 71 17.65 -16.49 6.96
N CYS A 72 16.36 -16.35 7.26
CA CYS A 72 15.84 -15.23 8.02
C CYS A 72 16.25 -15.44 9.49
N GLY A 73 17.45 -14.98 9.86
CA GLY A 73 17.92 -15.00 11.24
C GLY A 73 17.33 -13.82 12.02
N PHE A 74 16.33 -14.09 12.87
CA PHE A 74 15.83 -13.13 13.86
C PHE A 74 16.89 -13.01 14.97
N ASN A 75 17.59 -11.88 15.06
CA ASN A 75 18.54 -11.65 16.15
C ASN A 75 17.76 -11.40 17.46
N PRO A 76 17.86 -12.27 18.49
CA PRO A 76 17.10 -12.14 19.72
C PRO A 76 17.59 -11.03 20.66
N SER A 77 18.68 -10.32 20.34
CA SER A 77 19.29 -9.33 21.24
C SER A 77 18.62 -7.95 21.27
N MET A 78 17.35 -7.82 20.86
CA MET A 78 16.65 -6.53 20.83
C MET A 78 15.26 -6.60 21.49
N GLN A 79 15.16 -7.37 22.57
CA GLN A 79 14.07 -7.25 23.55
C GLN A 79 14.63 -6.44 24.73
N HIS A 80 13.99 -5.31 25.06
CA HIS A 80 14.41 -4.25 25.97
C HIS A 80 15.38 -3.21 25.39
N THR A 81 14.83 -2.14 24.80
CA THR A 81 14.78 -0.80 25.42
C THR A 81 13.62 -0.01 24.82
#